data_AF-A0A7C3JMW0-F1
#
_entry.id   AF-A0A7C3JMW0-F1
#
_cell.length_a   1.000
_cell.length_b   1.000
_cell.length_c   1.000
_cell.angle_alpha   90.00
_cell.angle_beta   90.00
_cell.angle_gamma   90.00
#
_symmetry.space_group_name_H-M   'P 1'
#
loop_
_entity.id
_entity.type
_entity.pdbx_description
1 polymer ?
#
loop_
_entity_poly.entity_id
_entity_poly.type
_entity_poly.pdbx_seq_one_letter_code
_entity_poly.pdbx_strand_id
1 'polypeptide(L)' 'MQFVEKNVRADQAALKELIDQGFQSTPVAIIDGQSVVGFDQQKLIELLGL' A
#
# COMPACT_ATOMS: atom_id res chain seq x y z
N MET A 1 -9.47 -12.09 -5.16
CA MET A 1 -8.15 -11.49 -4.89
C MET A 1 -7.82 -11.72 -3.44
N GLN A 2 -6.61 -12.17 -3.14
CA GLN A 2 -6.12 -12.22 -1.76
C GLN A 2 -5.38 -10.90 -1.49
N PHE A 3 -5.64 -10.28 -0.35
CA PHE A 3 -4.90 -9.11 0.11
C PHE A 3 -4.60 -9.26 1.60
N VAL A 4 -3.58 -8.55 2.05
CA VAL A 4 -3.23 -8.46 3.47
C VAL A 4 -3.38 -7.01 3.90
N GLU A 5 -4.24 -6.76 4.88
CA GLU A 5 -4.32 -5.45 5.51
C GLU A 5 -3.19 -5.30 6.53
N LYS A 6 -2.47 -4.18 6.45
CA LYS A 6 -1.45 -3.80 7.42
C LYS A 6 -1.85 -2.48 8.07
N ASN A 7 -2.40 -2.54 9.28
CA ASN A 7 -2.74 -1.35 10.04
C ASN A 7 -1.51 -0.83 10.80
N VAL A 8 -0.83 0.17 10.21
CA VAL A 8 0.39 0.77 10.77
C VAL A 8 0.20 1.49 12.11
N ARG A 9 -1.06 1.75 12.54
CA ARG A 9 -1.33 2.26 13.88
C ARG A 9 -1.31 1.16 14.95
N ALA A 10 -1.71 -0.06 14.57
CA ALA A 10 -1.78 -1.21 15.49
C ALA A 10 -0.53 -2.10 15.40
N ASP A 11 0.18 -2.09 14.27
CA ASP A 11 1.33 -2.94 13.99
C ASP A 11 2.59 -2.08 13.75
N GLN A 12 3.52 -2.13 14.72
CA GLN A 12 4.80 -1.43 14.65
C GLN A 12 5.74 -1.99 13.59
N ALA A 13 5.66 -3.28 13.28
CA ALA A 13 6.45 -3.88 12.21
C ALA A 13 5.95 -3.38 10.85
N ALA A 14 4.64 -3.28 10.67
CA ALA A 14 4.05 -2.68 9.47
C ALA A 14 4.42 -1.20 9.31
N LEU A 15 4.44 -0.43 10.40
CA LEU A 15 4.89 0.96 10.38
C LEU A 15 6.37 1.06 9.98
N LYS A 16 7.23 0.21 10.55
CA LYS A 16 8.64 0.16 10.19
C LYS A 16 8.83 -0.19 8.72
N GLU A 17 8.11 -1.19 8.22
CA GLU A 17 8.14 -1.59 6.81
C GLU A 17 7.72 -0.45 5.88
N LEU A 18 6.67 0.32 6.23
CA LEU A 18 6.22 1.49 5.46
C LEU A 18 7.33 2.54 5.34
N ILE A 19 8.00 2.86 6.46
CA ILE A 19 9.08 3.86 6.52
C ILE A 19 10.33 3.36 5.78
N ASP A 20 10.71 2.09 5.95
CA ASP A 20 11.88 1.48 5.30
C ASP A 20 11.72 1.45 3.77
N GLN A 21 10.48 1.36 3.27
CA GLN A 21 10.16 1.49 1.84
C GLN A 21 10.15 2.95 1.34
N GLY A 22 10.39 3.93 2.22
CA GLY A 22 10.47 5.35 1.88
C GLY A 22 9.13 6.09 1.87
N PHE A 23 8.05 5.44 2.33
CA PHE A 23 6.73 6.09 2.40
C PHE A 23 6.57 6.87 3.70
N GLN A 24 5.95 8.04 3.59
CA GLN A 24 5.76 8.98 4.71
C GLN A 24 4.28 9.11 5.12
N SER A 25 3.37 8.51 4.38
CA SER A 25 1.92 8.64 4.59
C SER A 25 1.18 7.38 4.17
N THR A 26 -0.03 7.22 4.67
CA THR A 26 -0.99 6.19 4.31
C THR A 26 -2.20 6.83 3.62
N PRO A 27 -2.97 6.10 2.79
CA PRO A 27 -2.79 4.69 2.44
C PRO A 27 -1.66 4.46 1.42
N VAL A 28 -1.09 3.25 1.44
CA VAL A 28 -0.22 2.74 0.38
C VAL A 28 -0.73 1.36 0.00
N ALA A 29 -1.03 1.18 -1.28
CA ALA A 29 -1.36 -0.13 -1.84
C ALA A 29 -0.12 -0.68 -2.57
N ILE A 30 0.18 -1.96 -2.37
CA ILE A 30 1.22 -2.67 -3.12
C ILE A 30 0.51 -3.76 -3.92
N ILE A 31 0.51 -3.63 -5.24
CA ILE A 31 -0.16 -4.54 -6.17
C ILE A 31 0.93 -5.11 -7.07
N ASP A 32 1.16 -6.43 -7.00
CA ASP A 32 2.21 -7.13 -7.75
C ASP A 32 3.59 -6.45 -7.67
N GLY A 33 3.94 -5.96 -6.48
CA GLY A 33 5.19 -5.26 -6.20
C GLY A 33 5.21 -3.78 -6.59
N GLN A 34 4.14 -3.26 -7.22
CA GLN A 34 4.01 -1.86 -7.57
C GLN A 34 3.27 -1.08 -6.48
N SER A 35 3.88 0.01 -6.01
CA SER A 35 3.30 0.85 -4.96
C SER A 35 2.45 1.99 -5.55
N VAL A 36 1.30 2.22 -4.92
CA VAL A 36 0.40 3.36 -5.14
C VAL A 36 0.24 4.08 -3.81
N VAL A 37 0.69 5.32 -3.76
CA VAL A 37 0.58 6.18 -2.56
C VAL A 37 -0.68 7.01 -2.66
N GLY A 38 -1.44 7.09 -1.56
CA GLY A 38 -2.73 7.76 -1.53
C GLY A 38 -3.79 6.96 -2.29
N PHE A 39 -4.76 7.67 -2.86
CA PHE A 39 -5.85 7.08 -3.63
C PHE A 39 -5.84 7.61 -5.06
N ASP A 40 -5.21 6.85 -5.96
CA ASP A 40 -5.23 7.08 -7.40
C ASP A 40 -6.13 6.01 -8.05
N GLN A 41 -7.39 6.35 -8.27
CA GLN A 41 -8.38 5.42 -8.80
C GLN A 41 -8.00 4.88 -10.18
N GLN A 42 -7.43 5.73 -11.05
CA GLN A 42 -7.09 5.32 -12.42
C GLN A 42 -5.97 4.29 -12.39
N LYS A 43 -4.91 4.56 -11.62
CA LYS A 43 -3.78 3.63 -11.47
C LYS A 43 -4.19 2.33 -10.78
N LEU A 44 -5.10 2.39 -9.81
CA LEU A 44 -5.63 1.19 -9.15
C LEU A 44 -6.42 0.31 -10.13
N ILE A 45 -7.27 0.90 -10.98
CA ILE A 45 -8.02 0.17 -12.01
C ILE A 45 -7.06 -0.50 -13.00
N GLU A 46 -6.05 0.23 -13.47
CA GLU A 46 -5.02 -0.28 -14.38
C GLU A 46 -4.27 -1.49 -13.78
N LEU A 47 -3.75 -1.34 -12.56
CA LEU A 47 -2.98 -2.39 -11.89
C LEU A 47 -3.82 -3.62 -11.50
N LEU A 48 -5.11 -3.44 -11.25
CA LEU A 48 -6.02 -4.53 -10.93
C LEU A 48 -6.65 -5.19 -12.18
N GLY A 49 -6.43 -4.63 -13.37
CA GLY A 49 -7.01 -5.12 -14.63
C GLY A 49 -8.54 -5.01 -14.67
N LEU A 50 -9.08 -3.93 -14.11
CA LEU A 50 -10.53 -3.66 -14.01
C LEU A 50 -11.06 -2.73 -15.11
#